data_AF-A0A1I7EDI7-F1
#
_entry.id   AF-A0A1I7EDI7-F1
#
_cell.length_a   1.000
_cell.length_b   1.000
_cell.length_c   1.000
_cell.angle_alpha   90.00
_cell.angle_beta   90.00
_cell.angle_gamma   90.00
#
_symmetry.space_group_name_H-M   'P 1'
#
loop_
_entity.id
_entity.type
_entity.pdbx_description
1 polymer ?
#
loop_
_entity_poly.entity_id
_entity_poly.type
_entity_poly.pdbx_seq_one_letter_code
_entity_poly.pdbx_strand_id
1 'polypeptide(L)' 'AFIESFNGSFRDECLNETLFSSLADARSEIKKWKEDYNRNRPHSSLANLTPNEFADKMTLQKQAA' A
#
# COMPACT_ATOMS: atom_id res chain seq x y z
N ALA A 1 2.15 -3.14 -14.97
CA ALA A 1 0.84 -3.05 -14.30
C ALA A 1 0.88 -3.22 -12.78
N PHE A 2 1.54 -4.23 -12.18
CA PHE A 2 1.31 -4.56 -10.76
C PHE A 2 1.60 -3.42 -9.74
N ILE A 3 2.52 -2.50 -10.06
CA ILE A 3 2.95 -1.40 -9.17
C ILE A 3 2.49 -0.01 -9.65
N GLU A 4 1.81 0.09 -10.81
CA GLU A 4 1.44 1.38 -11.38
C GLU A 4 0.40 2.11 -10.53
N SER A 5 -0.64 1.40 -10.08
CA SER A 5 -1.66 1.96 -9.17
C SER A 5 -1.07 2.38 -7.83
N PHE A 6 -0.11 1.61 -7.29
CA PHE A 6 0.60 1.98 -6.07
C PHE A 6 1.38 3.28 -6.24
N ASN A 7 2.18 3.37 -7.31
CA ASN A 7 3.02 4.55 -7.57
C ASN A 7 2.19 5.81 -7.85
N GLY A 8 1.04 5.66 -8.53
CA GLY A 8 0.07 6.74 -8.73
C GLY A 8 -0.47 7.25 -7.40
N SER A 9 -1.17 6.40 -6.65
CA SER A 9 -1.73 6.77 -5.34
C SER A 9 -0.68 7.30 -4.36
N PHE A 10 0.52 6.73 -4.33
CA PHE A 10 1.56 7.22 -3.43
C PHE A 10 2.01 8.65 -3.77
N ARG A 11 2.14 8.95 -5.06
CA ARG A 11 2.48 10.30 -5.51
C ARG A 11 1.36 11.27 -5.20
N ASP A 12 0.14 10.95 -5.63
CA ASP A 12 -0.99 11.87 -5.60
C ASP A 12 -1.57 12.06 -4.20
N GLU A 13 -1.46 11.07 -3.32
CA GLU A 13 -2.15 11.10 -2.01
C GLU A 13 -1.21 11.21 -0.81
N CYS A 14 0.10 10.98 -1.00
CA CYS A 14 1.09 11.12 0.07
C CYS A 14 2.08 12.23 -0.24
N LEU A 15 2.82 12.13 -1.35
CA LEU A 15 3.93 13.03 -1.63
C LEU A 15 3.48 14.43 -2.05
N ASN A 16 2.42 14.53 -2.85
CA ASN A 16 1.92 15.81 -3.34
C ASN A 16 1.09 16.57 -2.29
N GLU A 17 0.40 15.84 -1.41
CA GLU A 17 -0.51 16.43 -0.41
C GLU A 17 0.20 16.85 0.89
N THR A 18 1.43 16.36 1.13
CA THR A 18 2.11 16.56 2.40
C THR A 18 3.40 17.37 2.23
N LEU A 19 3.46 18.53 2.88
CA LEU A 19 4.73 19.25 3.06
C LEU A 19 5.49 18.65 4.25
N PHE A 20 6.69 18.12 3.99
CA PHE A 20 7.53 17.55 5.03
C PHE A 20 8.48 18.59 5.62
N SER A 21 8.44 18.75 6.94
CA SER A 21 9.34 19.65 7.69
C SER A 21 10.76 19.10 7.85
N SER A 22 10.92 17.78 7.80
CA SER A 22 12.21 17.10 7.91
C SER A 22 12.19 15.72 7.26
N LEU A 23 13.37 15.12 7.06
CA LEU A 23 13.48 13.74 6.59
C LEU A 23 12.88 12.73 7.58
N ALA A 24 12.94 13.01 8.88
CA ALA A 24 12.34 12.15 9.91
C ALA A 24 10.81 12.17 9.79
N ASP A 25 10.22 13.35 9.59
CA ASP A 25 8.78 13.50 9.39
C ASP A 25 8.33 12.81 8.11
N ALA A 26 9.05 13.01 7.01
CA ALA A 26 8.78 12.31 5.75
C ALA A 26 8.77 10.79 5.92
N ARG A 27 9.76 10.22 6.63
CA ARG A 27 9.82 8.78 6.90
C ARG A 27 8.64 8.30 7.75
N SER A 28 8.22 9.09 8.74
CA SER A 28 7.06 8.77 9.57
C SER A 28 5.77 8.74 8.73
N GLU A 29 5.50 9.80 7.97
CA GLU A 29 4.27 9.92 7.18
C GLU A 29 4.21 8.87 6.06
N ILE A 30 5.31 8.64 5.34
CA ILE A 30 5.39 7.58 4.32
C ILE A 30 5.16 6.20 4.94
N LYS A 31 5.68 5.94 6.15
CA LYS A 31 5.44 4.67 6.85
C LYS A 31 3.95 4.50 7.16
N LYS A 32 3.31 5.53 7.73
CA LYS A 32 1.88 5.52 8.05
C LYS A 32 1.04 5.28 6.80
N TRP A 33 1.31 6.03 5.73
CA TRP A 33 0.59 5.87 4.46
C TRP A 33 0.75 4.46 3.88
N LYS A 34 1.97 3.90 3.91
CA LYS A 34 2.21 2.54 3.44
C LYS A 34 1.45 1.49 4.27
N GLU A 35 1.41 1.66 5.60
CA GLU A 35 0.65 0.77 6.47
C GLU A 35 -0.85 0.84 6.18
N ASP A 36 -1.39 2.03 5.95
CA ASP A 36 -2.79 2.23 5.57
C ASP A 36 -3.11 1.59 4.21
N TYR A 37 -2.30 1.86 3.19
CA TYR A 37 -2.46 1.27 1.85
C TYR A 37 -2.51 -0.26 1.90
N ASN A 38 -1.57 -0.87 2.64
CA ASN A 38 -1.44 -2.31 2.67
C ASN A 38 -2.50 -3.03 3.53
N ARG A 39 -3.07 -2.36 4.53
CA ARG A 39 -3.99 -2.99 5.51
C ARG A 39 -5.45 -2.60 5.33
N ASN A 40 -5.74 -1.44 4.79
CA ASN A 40 -7.08 -0.85 4.85
C ASN A 40 -7.70 -0.59 3.48
N ARG A 41 -6.92 -0.63 2.40
CA ARG A 41 -7.40 -0.24 1.06
C ARG A 41 -7.64 -1.47 0.18
N PRO A 42 -8.90 -1.83 -0.09
CA PRO A 42 -9.18 -2.90 -1.03
C PRO A 42 -8.90 -2.46 -2.47
N HIS A 43 -8.35 -3.37 -3.27
CA HIS A 43 -8.04 -3.11 -4.67
C HIS A 43 -8.86 -4.02 -5.59
N SER A 44 -9.51 -3.45 -6.59
CA SER A 44 -10.31 -4.20 -7.57
C SER A 44 -9.48 -5.24 -8.34
N SER A 45 -8.20 -4.94 -8.61
CA SER A 45 -7.23 -5.86 -9.20
C SER A 45 -6.86 -7.05 -8.30
N LEU A 46 -7.09 -6.93 -6.99
CA LEU A 46 -6.89 -7.98 -5.98
C LEU A 46 -8.21 -8.60 -5.53
N ALA A 47 -9.24 -8.59 -6.39
CA ALA A 47 -10.59 -9.07 -6.08
C ALA A 47 -11.21 -8.35 -4.86
N ASN A 48 -10.97 -7.04 -4.73
CA ASN A 48 -11.38 -6.19 -3.61
C ASN A 48 -10.81 -6.62 -2.25
N LEU A 49 -9.65 -7.29 -2.25
CA LEU A 49 -8.85 -7.50 -1.05
C LEU A 49 -7.81 -6.40 -0.89
N THR A 50 -7.40 -6.16 0.34
CA THR A 50 -6.21 -5.37 0.65
C THR A 50 -4.95 -6.12 0.20
N PRO A 51 -3.82 -5.43 0.00
CA PRO A 51 -2.56 -6.09 -0.35
C PRO A 51 -2.15 -7.16 0.65
N ASN A 52 -2.37 -6.93 1.95
CA ASN A 52 -2.07 -7.91 2.99
C ASN A 52 -2.98 -9.13 2.90
N GLU A 53 -4.30 -8.95 2.83
CA GLU A 53 -5.25 -10.07 2.72
C GLU A 53 -4.98 -10.91 1.47
N PHE A 54 -4.64 -10.26 0.37
CA PHE A 54 -4.24 -10.96 -0.85
C PHE A 54 -2.96 -11.78 -0.63
N ALA A 55 -1.93 -11.21 0.00
CA ALA A 55 -0.68 -11.90 0.31
C ALA A 55 -0.88 -13.10 1.25
N ASP A 56 -1.73 -12.96 2.27
CA ASP A 56 -2.08 -14.04 3.19
C ASP A 56 -2.78 -15.18 2.44
N LYS A 57 -3.75 -14.86 1.58
CA LYS A 57 -4.44 -15.84 0.73
C LYS A 57 -3.48 -16.57 -0.21
N MET A 58 -2.56 -15.85 -0.83
CA MET A 58 -1.54 -16.44 -1.71
C MET A 58 -0.58 -17.36 -0.93
N THR A 59 -0.25 -17.00 0.30
CA THR A 59 0.62 -17.80 1.17
C THR A 59 -0.07 -19.11 1.55
N LEU A 60 -1.34 -19.05 1.96
CA LEU A 60 -2.15 -20.23 2.29
C LEU A 60 -2.31 -21.16 1.08
N GLN A 61 -2.57 -20.62 -0.10
CA GLN A 61 -2.68 -21.41 -1.33
C GLN A 61 -1.38 -22.13 -1.69
N LYS A 62 -0.22 -21.48 -1.50
CA LYS A 62 1.09 -22.11 -1.72
C LYS A 62 1.39 -23.21 -0.71
N GLN A 63 0.90 -23.11 0.51
CA GLN A 63 1.11 -24.14 1.55
C GLN A 63 0.22 -25.36 1.37
N ALA A 64 -0.91 -25.21 0.67
CA ALA A 64 -1.86 -26.29 0.41
C ALA A 64 -1.62 -27.05 -0.91
N ALA A 65 -0.65 -26.61 -1.71
CA ALA A 65 -0.23 -27.20 -2.99
C ALA A 65 1.07 -27.99 -2.83
#